data_AF-A0AAV4BTB0-F1
#
_entry.id   AF-A0AAV4BTB0-F1
#
_cell.length_a   1.000
_cell.length_b   1.000
_cell.length_c   1.000
_cell.angle_alpha   90.00
_cell.angle_beta   90.00
_cell.angle_gamma   90.00
#
_symmetry.space_group_name_H-M   'P 1'
#
loop_
_entity.id
_entity.type
_entity.pdbx_description
1 polymer ?
#
loop_
_entity_poly.entity_id
_entity_poly.type
_entity_poly.pdbx_seq_one_letter_code
_entity_poly.pdbx_strand_id
1 'polypeptide(L)'
;MTVILDKSVNVLFLKKNEFMAISTPMLKFLDITNFIAPGFSYAKYLAAYEVEEQKGFIPYEYITSLEKLEETSLPPREAFYSSLRNSELSQQNYDYLCQVWRDNGMRNLRDLLVWYNNKDTRPFIEALEKQCEFYKTLGLDMLKDAVSVPGLTLRYLFKTMPQNHFFSLIREKDKDLHEELRKQIVGGPSIIFHRYHEKGITKLRGENGKAVQSLVGYDANSLYLWAISQDMSTEHPVRRRREKDFQPELIDKYGRLSREWLEWVADKENITIRTKFDSKEKQLGNRRIRVDGWDARNNTVYQFHGCFFHGP
;
A
#
# COMPACT_ATOMS: atom_id res chain seq x y z
N MET A 1 -7.39 -4.69 19.17
CA MET A 1 -6.17 -3.87 18.95
C MET A 1 -5.38 -3.92 20.24
N THR A 2 -4.38 -4.79 20.31
CA THR A 2 -3.50 -4.89 21.47
C THR A 2 -2.28 -4.04 21.16
N VAL A 3 -2.16 -2.89 21.81
CA VAL A 3 -0.99 -2.02 21.70
C VAL A 3 -0.07 -2.37 22.85
N ILE A 4 1.09 -2.95 22.56
CA ILE A 4 2.16 -3.12 23.55
C ILE A 4 2.83 -1.76 23.65
N LEU A 5 2.58 -1.04 24.75
CA LEU A 5 3.17 0.26 25.04
C LEU A 5 4.47 0.06 25.83
N ASP A 6 5.53 -0.39 25.15
CA ASP A 6 6.89 -0.17 25.66
C ASP A 6 7.38 1.18 25.10
N LYS A 7 7.77 2.11 25.99
CA LYS A 7 8.25 3.45 25.63
C LYS A 7 9.53 3.44 24.78
N SER A 8 10.21 2.29 24.66
CA SER A 8 11.42 2.12 23.85
C SER A 8 11.18 1.62 22.42
N VAL A 9 9.97 1.13 22.12
CA VAL A 9 9.61 0.51 20.83
C VAL A 9 8.32 1.13 20.30
N ASN A 10 8.42 2.02 19.31
CA ASN A 10 7.26 2.67 18.67
C ASN A 10 6.74 1.80 17.52
N VAL A 11 6.00 0.73 17.83
CA VAL A 11 5.49 -0.19 16.79
C VAL A 11 4.12 -0.72 17.10
N LEU A 12 3.20 -0.59 16.13
CA LEU A 12 2.28 -1.66 15.69
C LEU A 12 1.28 -1.08 14.66
N PHE A 13 1.57 -1.21 13.35
CA PHE A 13 0.51 -1.14 12.34
C PHE A 13 0.04 -2.57 12.08
N LEU A 14 -1.07 -2.94 12.72
CA LEU A 14 -1.70 -4.25 12.58
C LEU A 14 -2.68 -4.23 11.41
N LYS A 15 -2.48 -5.11 10.44
CA LYS A 15 -3.52 -5.46 9.47
C LYS A 15 -4.02 -6.86 9.82
N LYS A 16 -5.22 -6.99 10.37
CA LYS A 16 -5.87 -8.28 10.69
C LYS A 16 -4.92 -9.31 11.36
N ASN A 17 -4.26 -8.92 12.45
CA ASN A 17 -3.32 -9.73 13.24
C ASN A 17 -1.92 -9.98 12.62
N GLU A 18 -1.58 -9.38 11.49
CA GLU A 18 -0.23 -9.41 10.91
C GLU A 18 0.51 -8.09 11.16
N PHE A 19 1.81 -8.17 11.46
CA PHE A 19 2.69 -7.02 11.66
C PHE A 19 3.13 -6.48 10.29
N MET A 20 2.82 -5.21 9.98
CA MET A 20 3.28 -4.59 8.74
C MET A 20 4.74 -4.10 8.80
N ALA A 21 5.19 -3.66 9.98
CA ALA A 21 6.55 -3.19 10.23
C ALA A 21 6.86 -3.17 11.72
N ILE A 22 8.15 -3.25 12.10
CA ILE A 22 8.66 -3.01 13.44
C ILE A 22 9.70 -1.89 13.43
N SER A 23 9.34 -0.72 13.93
CA SER A 23 10.17 0.49 14.04
C SER A 23 10.55 0.88 15.48
N THR A 24 11.84 1.05 15.74
CA THR A 24 12.35 1.88 16.84
C THR A 24 12.79 3.24 16.28
N PRO A 25 13.22 4.20 17.12
CA PRO A 25 13.83 5.43 16.62
C PRO A 25 15.08 5.23 15.75
N MET A 26 15.75 4.08 15.87
CA MET A 26 17.01 3.79 15.17
C MET A 26 16.92 2.68 14.11
N LEU A 27 15.90 1.83 14.17
CA LEU A 27 15.82 0.61 13.36
C LEU A 27 14.41 0.40 12.84
N LYS A 28 14.27 0.00 11.58
CA LYS A 28 12.99 -0.33 10.97
C LYS A 28 13.08 -1.67 10.27
N PHE A 29 12.42 -2.67 10.84
CA PHE A 29 12.15 -3.95 10.19
C PHE A 29 10.91 -3.81 9.30
N LEU A 30 11.08 -4.21 8.06
CA LEU A 30 10.06 -4.18 7.02
C LEU A 30 9.89 -5.58 6.47
N ASP A 31 8.67 -5.90 6.09
CA ASP A 31 8.36 -7.13 5.38
C ASP A 31 8.24 -6.81 3.89
N ILE A 32 9.15 -7.41 3.09
CA ILE A 32 9.20 -7.22 1.63
C ILE A 32 7.92 -7.70 0.94
N THR A 33 7.15 -8.60 1.56
CA THR A 33 5.88 -9.07 0.99
C THR A 33 4.87 -7.94 0.80
N ASN A 34 4.97 -6.86 1.60
CA ASN A 34 4.17 -5.66 1.45
C ASN A 34 4.55 -4.79 0.25
N PHE A 35 5.69 -5.10 -0.39
CA PHE A 35 6.24 -4.42 -1.56
C PHE A 35 6.11 -5.23 -2.86
N ILE A 36 5.45 -6.39 -2.81
CA ILE A 36 5.23 -7.28 -3.96
C ILE A 36 3.76 -7.68 -4.05
N ALA A 37 3.36 -8.22 -5.19
CA ALA A 37 1.99 -8.68 -5.39
C ALA A 37 1.69 -9.93 -4.53
N PRO A 38 0.48 -10.06 -3.97
CA PRO A 38 0.09 -11.25 -3.22
C PRO A 38 0.26 -12.53 -4.04
N GLY A 39 0.79 -13.59 -3.42
CA GLY A 39 1.01 -14.88 -4.09
C GLY A 39 2.24 -14.93 -5.01
N PHE A 40 3.09 -13.90 -5.02
CA PHE A 40 4.42 -14.01 -5.60
C PHE A 40 5.31 -14.92 -4.77
N SER A 41 5.83 -15.97 -5.39
CA SER A 41 6.91 -16.76 -4.80
C SER A 41 8.23 -16.02 -4.88
N TYR A 42 9.20 -16.42 -4.07
CA TYR A 42 10.56 -15.91 -4.12
C TYR A 42 11.17 -16.00 -5.53
N ALA A 43 11.05 -17.17 -6.18
CA ALA A 43 11.50 -17.35 -7.56
C ALA A 43 10.85 -16.37 -8.55
N LYS A 44 9.53 -16.12 -8.42
CA LYS A 44 8.83 -15.14 -9.28
C LYS A 44 9.29 -13.71 -9.01
N TYR A 45 9.59 -13.38 -7.76
CA TYR A 45 10.13 -12.08 -7.40
C TYR A 45 11.50 -11.84 -8.04
N LEU A 46 12.43 -12.79 -7.90
CA LEU A 46 13.75 -12.69 -8.54
C LEU A 46 13.64 -12.57 -10.07
N ALA A 47 12.83 -13.42 -10.69
CA ALA A 47 12.63 -13.41 -12.14
C ALA A 47 12.05 -12.07 -12.64
N ALA A 48 11.18 -11.40 -11.86
CA ALA A 48 10.62 -10.10 -12.23
C ALA A 48 11.67 -8.98 -12.30
N TYR A 49 12.83 -9.17 -11.66
CA TYR A 49 13.96 -8.25 -11.70
C TYR A 49 15.18 -8.85 -12.41
N GLU A 50 14.96 -9.86 -13.26
CA GLU A 50 16.01 -10.50 -14.06
C GLU A 50 17.16 -11.01 -13.17
N VAL A 51 16.83 -11.58 -12.02
CA VAL A 51 17.78 -12.21 -11.10
C VAL A 51 17.54 -13.72 -11.12
N GLU A 52 18.61 -14.49 -11.26
CA GLU A 52 18.53 -15.96 -11.22
C GLU A 52 18.48 -16.47 -9.77
N GLU A 53 17.53 -17.38 -9.52
CA GLU A 53 17.47 -18.11 -8.25
C GLU A 53 18.64 -19.08 -8.16
N GLN A 54 19.42 -18.98 -7.08
CA GLN A 54 20.48 -19.93 -6.80
C GLN A 54 19.96 -20.99 -5.83
N LYS A 55 19.67 -22.19 -6.33
CA LYS A 55 19.08 -23.24 -5.51
C LYS A 55 20.06 -23.79 -4.47
N GLY A 56 19.73 -23.64 -3.19
CA GLY A 56 20.39 -24.29 -2.07
C GLY A 56 19.58 -25.47 -1.52
N PHE A 57 20.25 -26.35 -0.77
CA PHE A 57 19.61 -27.45 -0.04
C PHE A 57 20.10 -27.47 1.40
N ILE A 58 19.18 -27.65 2.34
CA ILE A 58 19.49 -27.72 3.77
C ILE A 58 18.56 -28.71 4.47
N PRO A 59 19.03 -29.48 5.47
CA PRO A 59 18.21 -30.49 6.13
C PRO A 59 17.42 -29.85 7.27
N TYR A 60 16.31 -29.17 6.92
CA TYR A 60 15.50 -28.36 7.84
C TYR A 60 15.06 -29.10 9.12
N GLU A 61 14.63 -30.36 8.98
CA GLU A 61 14.11 -31.16 10.09
C GLU A 61 15.23 -31.79 10.93
N TYR A 62 16.45 -31.83 10.40
CA TYR A 62 17.62 -32.39 11.07
C TYR A 62 18.28 -31.39 12.03
N ILE A 63 18.30 -30.11 11.67
CA ILE A 63 18.92 -29.04 12.46
C ILE A 63 17.92 -28.56 13.52
N THR A 64 17.85 -29.29 14.62
CA THR A 64 16.90 -29.01 15.73
C THR A 64 17.51 -28.24 16.89
N SER A 65 18.83 -28.05 16.91
CA SER A 65 19.55 -27.33 17.96
C SER A 65 20.81 -26.64 17.42
N LEU A 66 21.40 -25.74 18.21
CA LEU A 66 22.62 -25.05 17.82
C LEU A 66 23.84 -25.98 17.78
N GLU A 67 23.86 -27.00 18.62
CA GLU A 67 24.94 -27.99 18.70
C GLU A 67 25.04 -28.80 17.41
N LYS A 68 23.91 -29.05 16.72
CA LYS A 68 23.89 -29.70 15.41
C LYS A 68 24.74 -28.95 14.38
N LEU A 69 24.84 -27.62 14.48
CA LEU A 69 25.64 -26.83 13.53
C LEU A 69 27.14 -27.11 13.65
N GLU A 70 27.61 -27.71 14.74
CA GLU A 70 29.01 -28.09 14.95
C GLU A 70 29.35 -29.49 14.40
N GLU A 71 28.37 -30.25 13.88
CA GLU A 71 28.64 -31.54 13.25
C GLU A 71 29.53 -31.36 12.02
N THR A 72 30.60 -32.14 11.96
CA THR A 72 31.70 -31.97 11.00
C THR A 72 31.54 -32.76 9.70
N SER A 73 30.43 -33.48 9.57
CA SER A 73 30.09 -34.27 8.39
C SER A 73 28.79 -33.79 7.77
N LEU A 74 28.70 -33.84 6.44
CA LEU A 74 27.44 -33.64 5.74
C LEU A 74 26.46 -34.76 6.15
N PRO A 75 25.23 -34.45 6.57
CA PRO A 75 24.23 -35.44 6.94
C PRO A 75 23.91 -36.40 5.79
N PRO A 76 23.42 -37.61 6.10
CA PRO A 76 22.95 -38.54 5.08
C PRO A 76 21.78 -37.93 4.28
N ARG A 77 21.58 -38.38 3.04
CA ARG A 77 20.55 -37.86 2.12
C ARG A 77 19.15 -37.92 2.74
N GLU A 78 18.88 -38.95 3.53
CA GLU A 78 17.61 -39.17 4.23
C GLU A 78 17.28 -38.04 5.22
N ALA A 79 18.30 -37.36 5.76
CA ALA A 79 18.12 -36.21 6.65
C ALA A 79 17.57 -34.96 5.92
N PHE A 80 17.55 -34.94 4.59
CA PHE A 80 17.02 -33.86 3.76
C PHE A 80 15.55 -34.06 3.37
N TYR A 81 14.85 -35.01 3.99
CA TYR A 81 13.41 -35.15 3.82
C TYR A 81 12.68 -33.87 4.23
N SER A 82 11.66 -33.50 3.46
CA SER A 82 10.78 -32.36 3.75
C SER A 82 9.34 -32.81 3.90
N SER A 83 8.82 -32.78 5.13
CA SER A 83 7.41 -33.01 5.46
C SER A 83 6.49 -32.00 4.76
N LEU A 84 6.92 -30.75 4.62
CA LEU A 84 6.17 -29.70 3.90
C LEU A 84 5.90 -30.04 2.43
N ARG A 85 6.88 -30.65 1.76
CA ARG A 85 6.78 -31.03 0.34
C ARG A 85 6.47 -32.51 0.13
N ASN A 86 6.48 -33.29 1.21
CA ASN A 86 6.41 -34.75 1.21
C ASN A 86 7.38 -35.37 0.19
N SER A 87 8.64 -34.92 0.22
CA SER A 87 9.63 -35.25 -0.81
C SER A 87 11.03 -35.43 -0.22
N GLU A 88 11.78 -36.36 -0.78
CA GLU A 88 13.21 -36.55 -0.51
C GLU A 88 14.09 -35.73 -1.46
N LEU A 89 15.32 -35.48 -1.03
CA LEU A 89 16.36 -34.98 -1.93
C LEU A 89 16.76 -36.07 -2.93
N SER A 90 16.65 -35.76 -4.23
CA SER A 90 17.11 -36.66 -5.30
C SER A 90 18.62 -36.92 -5.20
N GLN A 91 19.07 -38.11 -5.60
CA GLN A 91 20.49 -38.47 -5.59
C GLN A 91 21.39 -37.42 -6.28
N GLN A 92 20.99 -36.95 -7.47
CA GLN A 92 21.74 -35.93 -8.22
C GLN A 92 21.98 -34.63 -7.43
N ASN A 93 20.95 -34.14 -6.71
CA ASN A 93 21.08 -32.94 -5.88
C ASN A 93 21.93 -33.19 -4.63
N TYR A 94 21.90 -34.41 -4.08
CA TYR A 94 22.77 -34.78 -2.96
C TYR A 94 24.23 -34.89 -3.40
N ASP A 95 24.51 -35.50 -4.56
CA ASP A 95 25.86 -35.57 -5.12
C ASP A 95 26.43 -34.17 -5.39
N TYR A 96 25.60 -33.27 -5.93
CA TYR A 96 25.93 -31.86 -6.07
C TYR A 96 26.26 -31.20 -4.71
N LEU A 97 25.47 -31.45 -3.68
CA LEU A 97 25.72 -30.92 -2.34
C LEU A 97 27.03 -31.47 -1.74
N CYS A 98 27.33 -32.75 -1.95
CA CYS A 98 28.61 -33.38 -1.57
C CYS A 98 29.80 -32.76 -2.31
N GLN A 99 29.63 -32.36 -3.57
CA GLN A 99 30.64 -31.62 -4.31
C GLN A 99 30.81 -30.21 -3.72
N VAL A 100 29.72 -29.47 -3.55
CA VAL A 100 29.72 -28.12 -2.96
C VAL A 100 30.39 -28.11 -1.58
N TRP A 101 30.09 -29.07 -0.72
CA TRP A 101 30.69 -29.22 0.61
C TRP A 101 32.22 -29.30 0.52
N ARG A 102 32.73 -30.14 -0.39
CA ARG A 102 34.17 -30.33 -0.61
C ARG A 102 34.82 -29.11 -1.24
N ASP A 103 34.23 -28.59 -2.32
CA ASP A 103 34.79 -27.48 -3.11
C ASP A 103 34.85 -26.18 -2.30
N ASN A 104 33.92 -25.97 -1.36
CA ASN A 104 33.92 -24.81 -0.46
C ASN A 104 34.72 -25.06 0.83
N GLY A 105 35.28 -26.27 1.03
CA GLY A 105 36.04 -26.62 2.22
C GLY A 105 35.24 -26.53 3.52
N MET A 106 33.94 -26.86 3.46
CA MET A 106 33.03 -26.78 4.62
C MET A 106 33.48 -27.75 5.71
N ARG A 107 33.58 -27.24 6.95
CA ARG A 107 34.08 -28.00 8.11
C ARG A 107 32.97 -28.51 8.99
N ASN A 108 31.82 -27.84 8.99
CA ASN A 108 30.68 -28.20 9.79
C ASN A 108 29.35 -27.72 9.15
N LEU A 109 28.23 -28.13 9.76
CA LEU A 109 26.91 -27.74 9.29
C LEU A 109 26.64 -26.22 9.34
N ARG A 110 27.35 -25.47 10.19
CA ARG A 110 27.31 -24.01 10.20
C ARG A 110 27.79 -23.42 8.87
N ASP A 111 28.86 -23.95 8.29
CA ASP A 111 29.37 -23.49 6.99
C ASP A 111 28.34 -23.74 5.87
N LEU A 112 27.67 -24.90 5.91
CA LEU A 112 26.58 -25.20 4.98
C LEU A 112 25.39 -24.25 5.16
N LEU A 113 25.01 -23.94 6.41
CA LEU A 113 23.94 -22.98 6.69
C LEU A 113 24.30 -21.57 6.18
N VAL A 114 25.54 -21.12 6.38
CA VAL A 114 26.02 -19.84 5.86
C VAL A 114 25.99 -19.83 4.33
N TRP A 115 26.44 -20.90 3.68
CA TRP A 115 26.37 -21.04 2.22
C TRP A 115 24.92 -20.99 1.72
N TYR A 116 24.03 -21.78 2.32
CA TYR A 116 22.60 -21.82 2.00
C TYR A 116 21.95 -20.44 2.15
N ASN A 117 22.17 -19.77 3.29
CA ASN A 117 21.62 -18.43 3.52
C ASN A 117 22.17 -17.40 2.54
N ASN A 118 23.44 -17.50 2.12
CA ASN A 118 23.99 -16.64 1.08
C ASN A 118 23.33 -16.87 -0.29
N LYS A 119 22.93 -18.10 -0.59
CA LYS A 119 22.22 -18.44 -1.84
C LYS A 119 20.82 -17.82 -1.89
N ASP A 120 20.16 -17.67 -0.75
CA ASP A 120 18.88 -16.95 -0.66
C ASP A 120 19.08 -15.44 -0.54
N THR A 121 20.00 -14.95 0.28
CA THR A 121 20.09 -13.51 0.59
C THR A 121 20.76 -12.67 -0.51
N ARG A 122 21.75 -13.20 -1.23
CA ARG A 122 22.44 -12.41 -2.26
C ARG A 122 21.55 -12.07 -3.46
N PRO A 123 20.85 -13.04 -4.08
CA PRO A 123 19.91 -12.73 -5.17
C PRO A 123 18.76 -11.84 -4.69
N PHE A 124 18.31 -12.04 -3.44
CA PHE A 124 17.30 -11.19 -2.82
C PHE A 124 17.74 -9.72 -2.77
N ILE A 125 18.96 -9.45 -2.29
CA ILE A 125 19.49 -8.08 -2.22
C ILE A 125 19.60 -7.48 -3.62
N GLU A 126 20.09 -8.23 -4.60
CA GLU A 126 20.18 -7.75 -5.99
C GLU A 126 18.80 -7.36 -6.55
N ALA A 127 17.78 -8.20 -6.37
CA ALA A 127 16.41 -7.90 -6.80
C ALA A 127 15.83 -6.69 -6.04
N LEU A 128 16.10 -6.59 -4.73
CA LEU A 128 15.68 -5.47 -3.90
C LEU A 128 16.32 -4.16 -4.34
N GLU A 129 17.60 -4.15 -4.69
CA GLU A 129 18.30 -2.98 -5.19
C GLU A 129 17.70 -2.50 -6.52
N LYS A 130 17.45 -3.41 -7.48
CA LYS A 130 16.78 -3.09 -8.75
C LYS A 130 15.38 -2.51 -8.51
N GLN A 131 14.61 -3.08 -7.59
CA GLN A 131 13.30 -2.57 -7.20
C GLN A 131 13.39 -1.17 -6.57
N CYS A 132 14.35 -0.96 -5.67
CA CYS A 132 14.58 0.35 -5.07
C CYS A 132 14.96 1.38 -6.12
N GLU A 133 15.78 1.02 -7.09
CA GLU A 133 16.20 1.91 -8.18
C GLU A 133 15.01 2.37 -9.03
N PHE A 134 14.07 1.46 -9.34
CA PHE A 134 12.81 1.85 -9.98
C PHE A 134 12.07 2.94 -9.20
N TYR A 135 11.89 2.80 -7.88
CA TYR A 135 11.22 3.82 -7.07
C TYR A 135 12.02 5.13 -6.95
N LYS A 136 13.36 5.08 -7.01
CA LYS A 136 14.18 6.29 -7.07
C LYS A 136 13.92 7.09 -8.34
N THR A 137 13.60 6.46 -9.47
CA THR A 137 13.20 7.19 -10.70
C THR A 137 11.91 7.99 -10.51
N LEU A 138 11.04 7.58 -9.58
CA LEU A 138 9.83 8.30 -9.15
C LEU A 138 10.15 9.36 -8.05
N GLY A 139 11.41 9.45 -7.65
CA GLY A 139 11.93 10.24 -6.54
C GLY A 139 11.33 9.83 -5.19
N LEU A 140 11.20 8.53 -4.97
CA LEU A 140 10.76 7.93 -3.71
C LEU A 140 11.88 7.06 -3.15
N ASP A 141 12.01 7.03 -1.83
CA ASP A 141 12.79 6.02 -1.12
C ASP A 141 11.84 4.88 -0.70
N MET A 142 11.88 3.77 -1.43
CA MET A 142 10.97 2.63 -1.25
C MET A 142 10.86 2.18 0.21
N LEU A 143 11.98 2.10 0.93
CA LEU A 143 12.06 1.51 2.27
C LEU A 143 11.85 2.55 3.38
N LYS A 144 12.12 3.83 3.11
CA LYS A 144 11.91 4.90 4.11
C LYS A 144 10.54 5.53 4.03
N ASP A 145 10.05 5.77 2.82
CA ASP A 145 8.89 6.63 2.60
C ASP A 145 7.56 5.99 2.96
N ALA A 146 7.49 4.65 2.95
CA ALA A 146 6.32 3.89 3.33
C ALA A 146 6.71 2.49 3.86
N VAL A 147 5.71 1.72 4.28
CA VAL A 147 5.86 0.32 4.71
C VAL A 147 5.22 -0.68 3.73
N SER A 148 4.71 -0.19 2.59
CA SER A 148 4.03 -1.01 1.58
C SER A 148 3.90 -0.28 0.23
N VAL A 149 3.65 -1.00 -0.86
CA VAL A 149 3.38 -0.40 -2.19
C VAL A 149 2.24 0.62 -2.15
N PRO A 150 1.06 0.35 -1.55
CA PRO A 150 -0.02 1.34 -1.54
C PRO A 150 0.37 2.66 -0.87
N GLY A 151 1.22 2.62 0.16
CA GLY A 151 1.75 3.83 0.80
C GLY A 151 2.68 4.61 -0.13
N LEU A 152 3.55 3.92 -0.89
CA LEU A 152 4.40 4.56 -1.90
C LEU A 152 3.56 5.18 -3.02
N THR A 153 2.56 4.46 -3.53
CA THR A 153 1.65 4.96 -4.58
C THR A 153 0.88 6.19 -4.11
N LEU A 154 0.36 6.19 -2.88
CA LEU A 154 -0.34 7.33 -2.31
C LEU A 154 0.58 8.56 -2.18
N ARG A 155 1.81 8.35 -1.70
CA ARG A 155 2.81 9.42 -1.61
C ARG A 155 3.19 9.96 -2.99
N TYR A 156 3.37 9.07 -3.97
CA TYR A 156 3.64 9.46 -5.35
C TYR A 156 2.52 10.32 -5.94
N LEU A 157 1.27 9.91 -5.70
CA LEU A 157 0.08 10.65 -6.14
C LEU A 157 0.07 12.08 -5.59
N PHE A 158 0.30 12.26 -4.28
CA PHE A 158 0.35 13.61 -3.70
C PHE A 158 1.55 14.42 -4.15
N LYS A 159 2.70 13.78 -4.36
CA LYS A 159 3.90 14.44 -4.87
C LYS A 159 3.72 14.98 -6.29
N THR A 160 2.93 14.29 -7.12
CA THR A 160 2.69 14.64 -8.52
C THR A 160 1.48 15.55 -8.71
N MET A 161 0.70 15.78 -7.66
CA MET A 161 -0.45 16.69 -7.69
C MET A 161 0.02 18.15 -7.88
N PRO A 162 -0.61 18.93 -8.78
CA PRO A 162 -0.28 20.34 -8.92
C PRO A 162 -0.51 21.09 -7.60
N GLN A 163 0.39 22.02 -7.25
CA GLN A 163 0.38 22.73 -5.96
C GLN A 163 -0.91 23.52 -5.66
N ASN A 164 -1.71 23.81 -6.67
CA ASN A 164 -2.94 24.61 -6.56
C ASN A 164 -4.22 23.75 -6.58
N HIS A 165 -4.11 22.42 -6.42
CA HIS A 165 -5.27 21.52 -6.33
C HIS A 165 -5.57 21.17 -4.87
N PHE A 166 -6.86 21.18 -4.54
CA PHE A 166 -7.37 20.90 -3.21
C PHE A 166 -8.52 19.90 -3.31
N PHE A 167 -8.65 19.04 -2.31
CA PHE A 167 -9.76 18.12 -2.19
C PHE A 167 -10.21 18.08 -0.73
N SER A 168 -11.51 17.93 -0.53
CA SER A 168 -12.10 17.93 0.81
C SER A 168 -12.03 16.54 1.44
N LEU A 169 -11.53 16.47 2.67
CA LEU A 169 -11.61 15.27 3.50
C LEU A 169 -12.89 15.24 4.33
N ILE A 170 -13.41 14.04 4.58
CA ILE A 170 -14.49 13.83 5.56
C ILE A 170 -13.94 14.13 6.94
N ARG A 171 -14.58 15.07 7.63
CA ARG A 171 -14.15 15.54 8.96
C ARG A 171 -14.70 14.62 10.05
N GLU A 172 -14.10 14.67 11.24
CA GLU A 172 -14.53 13.85 12.39
C GLU A 172 -16.03 14.05 12.74
N LYS A 173 -16.53 15.29 12.62
CA LYS A 173 -17.96 15.59 12.84
C LYS A 173 -18.91 14.88 11.86
N ASP A 174 -18.40 14.44 10.72
CA ASP A 174 -19.11 13.73 9.65
C ASP A 174 -18.60 12.29 9.51
N LYS A 175 -17.99 11.72 10.58
CA LYS A 175 -17.46 10.35 10.60
C LYS A 175 -18.53 9.31 10.26
N ASP A 176 -19.77 9.56 10.63
CA ASP A 176 -20.90 8.69 10.30
C ASP A 176 -21.07 8.52 8.78
N LEU A 177 -20.79 9.58 8.00
CA LEU A 177 -20.75 9.48 6.55
C LEU A 177 -19.58 8.65 6.04
N HIS A 178 -18.39 8.80 6.63
CA HIS A 178 -17.24 7.96 6.28
C HIS A 178 -17.56 6.48 6.48
N GLU A 179 -18.14 6.14 7.63
CA GLU A 179 -18.53 4.77 7.94
C GLU A 179 -19.57 4.24 6.97
N GLU A 180 -20.57 5.05 6.60
CA GLU A 180 -21.60 4.66 5.65
C GLU A 180 -21.04 4.44 4.25
N LEU A 181 -20.19 5.35 3.75
CA LEU A 181 -19.49 5.17 2.48
C LEU A 181 -18.63 3.91 2.50
N ARG A 182 -17.88 3.66 3.59
CA ARG A 182 -17.07 2.45 3.74
C ARG A 182 -17.90 1.17 3.70
N LYS A 183 -19.09 1.15 4.30
CA LYS A 183 -20.01 -0.01 4.27
C LYS A 183 -20.55 -0.29 2.87
N GLN A 184 -20.73 0.77 2.07
CA GLN A 184 -21.27 0.66 0.72
C GLN A 184 -20.21 0.39 -0.36
N ILE A 185 -18.92 0.44 -0.02
CA ILE A 185 -17.85 0.05 -0.95
C ILE A 185 -17.98 -1.45 -1.24
N VAL A 186 -18.26 -1.77 -2.50
CA VAL A 186 -18.26 -3.12 -3.03
C VAL A 186 -17.05 -3.33 -3.94
N GLY A 187 -16.56 -4.57 -3.99
CA GLY A 187 -15.50 -4.95 -4.92
C GLY A 187 -16.00 -5.08 -6.36
N GLY A 188 -15.10 -5.53 -7.25
CA GLY A 188 -15.46 -5.85 -8.62
C GLY A 188 -16.52 -6.97 -8.68
N PRO A 189 -17.56 -6.84 -9.52
CA PRO A 189 -18.57 -7.89 -9.67
C PRO A 189 -17.95 -9.13 -10.31
N SER A 190 -18.16 -10.30 -9.69
CA SER A 190 -17.81 -11.60 -10.27
C SER A 190 -19.10 -12.38 -10.54
N ILE A 191 -19.47 -12.49 -11.81
CA ILE A 191 -20.76 -13.05 -12.24
C ILE A 191 -20.49 -14.28 -13.10
N ILE A 192 -21.00 -15.43 -12.64
CA ILE A 192 -20.93 -16.70 -13.37
C ILE A 192 -22.31 -16.99 -13.95
N PHE A 193 -22.47 -16.80 -15.26
CA PHE A 193 -23.74 -17.10 -15.94
C PHE A 193 -23.94 -18.62 -16.12
N HIS A 194 -22.87 -19.35 -16.37
CA HIS A 194 -22.88 -20.80 -16.56
C HIS A 194 -21.60 -21.41 -15.99
N ARG A 195 -21.70 -22.61 -15.41
CA ARG A 195 -20.56 -23.30 -14.77
C ARG A 195 -19.62 -23.96 -15.77
N TYR A 196 -20.11 -24.31 -16.96
CA TYR A 196 -19.35 -25.10 -17.93
C TYR A 196 -19.79 -24.80 -19.36
N HIS A 197 -18.81 -24.65 -20.24
CA HIS A 197 -18.99 -24.58 -21.68
C HIS A 197 -17.90 -25.39 -22.36
N GLU A 198 -18.29 -26.13 -23.39
CA GLU A 198 -17.40 -26.96 -24.18
C GLU A 198 -17.66 -26.77 -25.67
N LYS A 199 -16.57 -26.63 -26.42
CA LYS A 199 -16.59 -26.48 -27.87
C LYS A 199 -17.22 -27.72 -28.51
N GLY A 200 -18.15 -27.51 -29.43
CA GLY A 200 -18.86 -28.56 -30.15
C GLY A 200 -20.02 -29.20 -29.37
N ILE A 201 -20.05 -29.06 -28.04
CA ILE A 201 -21.05 -29.69 -27.18
C ILE A 201 -22.07 -28.67 -26.69
N THR A 202 -21.63 -27.61 -26.01
CA THR A 202 -22.56 -26.69 -25.37
C THR A 202 -23.34 -25.88 -26.40
N LYS A 203 -24.67 -25.84 -26.27
CA LYS A 203 -25.57 -25.17 -27.20
C LYS A 203 -25.83 -23.72 -26.81
N LEU A 204 -25.71 -22.81 -27.77
CA LEU A 204 -26.01 -21.38 -27.60
C LEU A 204 -27.52 -21.15 -27.59
N ARG A 205 -28.06 -20.55 -26.53
CA ARG A 205 -29.49 -20.22 -26.39
C ARG A 205 -30.42 -21.44 -26.27
N GLY A 206 -29.98 -22.49 -25.56
CA GLY A 206 -30.79 -23.68 -25.27
C GLY A 206 -30.58 -24.83 -26.26
N GLU A 207 -31.36 -25.90 -26.13
CA GLU A 207 -31.14 -27.19 -26.82
C GLU A 207 -31.14 -27.10 -28.35
N ASN A 208 -31.98 -26.24 -28.92
CA ASN A 208 -32.09 -25.99 -30.37
C ASN A 208 -31.01 -25.04 -30.92
N GLY A 209 -30.06 -24.64 -30.06
CA GLY A 209 -28.99 -23.73 -30.36
C GLY A 209 -27.90 -24.28 -31.28
N LYS A 210 -27.10 -23.38 -31.87
CA LYS A 210 -25.82 -23.77 -32.48
C LYS A 210 -24.83 -24.16 -31.39
N ALA A 211 -23.98 -25.15 -31.64
CA ALA A 211 -22.93 -25.51 -30.70
C ALA A 211 -21.84 -24.42 -30.64
N VAL A 212 -21.33 -24.12 -29.46
CA VAL A 212 -20.18 -23.22 -29.23
C VAL A 212 -19.00 -23.69 -30.07
N GLN A 213 -18.33 -22.77 -30.77
CA GLN A 213 -17.16 -23.10 -31.62
C GLN A 213 -15.85 -22.52 -31.06
N SER A 214 -15.93 -21.47 -30.28
CA SER A 214 -14.77 -20.77 -29.70
C SER A 214 -15.20 -20.05 -28.42
N LEU A 215 -14.24 -19.90 -27.51
CA LEU A 215 -14.36 -19.07 -26.32
C LEU A 215 -13.39 -17.90 -26.47
N VAL A 216 -13.87 -16.68 -26.22
CA VAL A 216 -13.07 -15.47 -26.30
C VAL A 216 -13.13 -14.78 -24.94
N GLY A 217 -11.98 -14.54 -24.34
CA GLY A 217 -11.84 -13.75 -23.12
C GLY A 217 -11.46 -12.31 -23.48
N TYR A 218 -12.13 -11.35 -22.86
CA TYR A 218 -11.76 -9.93 -22.93
C TYR A 218 -11.30 -9.48 -21.54
N ASP A 219 -10.22 -8.71 -21.51
CA ASP A 219 -9.72 -8.08 -20.29
C ASP A 219 -9.60 -6.57 -20.53
N ALA A 220 -9.95 -5.78 -19.52
CA ALA A 220 -9.90 -4.32 -19.59
C ALA A 220 -8.56 -3.83 -19.05
N ASN A 221 -7.74 -3.25 -19.94
CA ASN A 221 -6.46 -2.66 -19.55
C ASN A 221 -6.67 -1.57 -18.49
N SER A 222 -6.14 -1.81 -17.29
CA SER A 222 -6.08 -0.83 -16.20
C SER A 222 -7.44 -0.19 -15.84
N LEU A 223 -8.52 -0.98 -15.79
CA LEU A 223 -9.89 -0.52 -15.53
C LEU A 223 -10.02 0.54 -14.42
N TYR A 224 -9.42 0.30 -13.24
CA TYR A 224 -9.50 1.24 -12.13
C TYR A 224 -8.70 2.53 -12.34
N LEU A 225 -7.58 2.49 -13.07
CA LEU A 225 -6.82 3.70 -13.40
C LEU A 225 -7.62 4.57 -14.38
N TRP A 226 -8.27 3.96 -15.36
CA TRP A 226 -9.19 4.67 -16.24
C TRP A 226 -10.38 5.27 -15.48
N ALA A 227 -10.95 4.53 -14.52
CA ALA A 227 -12.04 5.04 -13.69
C ALA A 227 -11.61 6.23 -12.82
N ILE A 228 -10.43 6.18 -12.21
CA ILE A 228 -9.87 7.28 -11.42
C ILE A 228 -9.55 8.51 -12.27
N SER A 229 -9.29 8.35 -13.58
CA SER A 229 -9.08 9.48 -14.49
C SER A 229 -10.38 10.14 -14.97
N GLN A 230 -11.55 9.63 -14.57
CA GLN A 230 -12.83 10.29 -14.82
C GLN A 230 -13.15 11.33 -13.73
N ASP A 231 -14.18 12.13 -13.94
CA ASP A 231 -14.67 13.07 -12.93
C ASP A 231 -15.17 12.31 -11.69
N MET A 232 -14.59 12.63 -10.53
CA MET A 232 -14.88 12.00 -9.25
C MET A 232 -15.37 13.04 -8.24
N SER A 233 -16.25 12.63 -7.33
CA SER A 233 -16.75 13.49 -6.26
C SER A 233 -15.63 13.85 -5.26
N THR A 234 -15.20 15.11 -5.24
CA THR A 234 -14.12 15.62 -4.37
C THR A 234 -14.58 16.69 -3.38
N GLU A 235 -15.82 17.17 -3.52
CA GLU A 235 -16.38 18.24 -2.69
C GLU A 235 -17.15 17.74 -1.45
N HIS A 236 -17.51 18.68 -0.58
CA HIS A 236 -18.32 18.42 0.60
C HIS A 236 -19.74 17.94 0.21
N PRO A 237 -20.22 16.82 0.79
CA PRO A 237 -21.48 16.21 0.40
C PRO A 237 -22.68 16.91 1.04
N VAL A 238 -23.70 17.26 0.25
CA VAL A 238 -24.97 17.80 0.79
C VAL A 238 -25.76 16.68 1.46
N ARG A 239 -25.99 16.82 2.77
CA ARG A 239 -26.72 15.81 3.56
C ARG A 239 -28.22 16.06 3.49
N ARG A 240 -28.97 14.99 3.24
CA ARG A 240 -30.44 14.96 3.27
C ARG A 240 -30.86 13.74 4.06
N ARG A 241 -31.48 13.97 5.21
CA ARG A 241 -31.88 12.90 6.15
C ARG A 241 -33.39 12.81 6.27
N ARG A 242 -33.91 11.60 6.48
CA ARG A 242 -35.34 11.33 6.60
C ARG A 242 -35.94 12.08 7.79
N GLU A 243 -35.23 12.15 8.90
CA GLU A 243 -35.66 12.83 10.13
C GLU A 243 -35.80 14.35 9.94
N LYS A 244 -35.29 14.89 8.83
CA LYS A 244 -35.39 16.30 8.42
C LYS A 244 -36.21 16.48 7.14
N ASP A 245 -37.08 15.54 6.78
CA ASP A 245 -37.88 15.57 5.54
C ASP A 245 -37.03 15.78 4.28
N PHE A 246 -35.80 15.23 4.27
CA PHE A 246 -34.83 15.38 3.18
C PHE A 246 -34.50 16.83 2.81
N GLN A 247 -34.76 17.78 3.71
CA GLN A 247 -34.31 19.15 3.56
C GLN A 247 -32.78 19.19 3.51
N PRO A 248 -32.20 19.98 2.59
CA PRO A 248 -30.75 20.07 2.46
C PRO A 248 -30.17 20.69 3.73
N GLU A 249 -29.24 19.98 4.34
CA GLU A 249 -28.49 20.52 5.46
C GLU A 249 -27.45 21.49 4.89
N LEU A 250 -27.71 22.79 5.06
CA LEU A 250 -26.89 23.86 4.51
C LEU A 250 -25.44 23.70 4.97
N ILE A 251 -24.58 23.44 4.00
CA ILE A 251 -23.14 23.50 4.14
C ILE A 251 -22.75 24.93 3.77
N ASP A 252 -22.02 25.62 4.63
CA ASP A 252 -21.42 26.93 4.34
C ASP A 252 -20.43 26.79 3.17
N LYS A 253 -20.96 26.82 1.95
CA LYS A 253 -20.25 26.56 0.69
C LYS A 253 -19.17 27.61 0.44
N TYR A 254 -19.50 28.87 0.69
CA TYR A 254 -18.61 30.01 0.44
C TYR A 254 -17.61 30.23 1.56
N GLY A 255 -18.00 30.02 2.82
CA GLY A 255 -17.06 30.12 3.94
C GLY A 255 -15.98 29.05 3.92
N ARG A 256 -16.28 27.83 3.43
CA ARG A 256 -15.31 26.72 3.46
C ARG A 256 -14.23 26.83 2.39
N LEU A 257 -14.55 27.21 1.16
CA LEU A 257 -13.54 27.45 0.12
C LEU A 257 -12.60 28.58 0.53
N SER A 258 -13.17 29.67 1.06
CA SER A 258 -12.41 30.76 1.68
C SER A 258 -11.51 30.24 2.79
N ARG A 259 -12.00 29.37 3.67
CA ARG A 259 -11.21 28.77 4.75
C ARG A 259 -10.08 27.89 4.25
N GLU A 260 -10.35 26.98 3.32
CA GLU A 260 -9.34 26.06 2.78
C GLU A 260 -8.23 26.83 2.08
N TRP A 261 -8.58 27.91 1.37
CA TRP A 261 -7.60 28.85 0.82
C TRP A 261 -6.81 29.57 1.92
N LEU A 262 -7.46 30.07 2.97
CA LEU A 262 -6.78 30.75 4.08
C LEU A 262 -5.86 29.81 4.88
N GLU A 263 -6.28 28.56 5.13
CA GLU A 263 -5.47 27.52 5.77
C GLU A 263 -4.23 27.23 4.91
N TRP A 264 -4.37 27.16 3.58
CA TRP A 264 -3.24 27.00 2.67
C TRP A 264 -2.30 28.21 2.66
N VAL A 265 -2.81 29.44 2.61
CA VAL A 265 -1.97 30.65 2.66
C VAL A 265 -1.21 30.71 4.00
N ALA A 266 -1.89 30.37 5.10
CA ALA A 266 -1.28 30.32 6.43
C ALA A 266 -0.10 29.33 6.47
N ASP A 267 -0.28 28.13 5.94
CA ASP A 267 0.76 27.10 5.90
C ASP A 267 1.91 27.48 4.95
N LYS A 268 1.59 27.89 3.71
CA LYS A 268 2.57 28.27 2.69
C LYS A 268 3.48 29.42 3.14
N GLU A 269 2.89 30.47 3.69
CA GLU A 269 3.62 31.65 4.12
C GLU A 269 4.13 31.52 5.56
N ASN A 270 3.85 30.39 6.23
CA ASN A 270 4.16 30.12 7.63
C ASN A 270 3.68 31.24 8.58
N ILE A 271 2.43 31.68 8.39
CA ILE A 271 1.77 32.74 9.14
C ILE A 271 0.52 32.23 9.85
N THR A 272 0.07 32.96 10.87
CA THR A 272 -1.21 32.66 11.54
C THR A 272 -2.27 33.62 11.06
N ILE A 273 -3.27 33.10 10.35
CA ILE A 273 -4.38 33.90 9.86
C ILE A 273 -5.59 33.67 10.76
N ARG A 274 -6.10 34.75 11.35
CA ARG A 274 -7.36 34.72 12.11
C ARG A 274 -8.53 34.68 11.14
N THR A 275 -9.36 33.64 11.24
CA THR A 275 -10.56 33.46 10.41
C THR A 275 -11.84 33.44 11.25
N LYS A 276 -13.01 33.40 10.59
CA LYS A 276 -14.32 33.20 11.22
C LYS A 276 -14.51 31.84 11.90
N PHE A 277 -13.62 30.89 11.61
CA PHE A 277 -13.72 29.51 12.06
C PHE A 277 -12.90 29.24 13.32
N ASP A 278 -11.82 29.99 13.52
CA ASP A 278 -10.97 29.89 14.70
C ASP A 278 -11.36 30.92 15.78
N SER A 279 -11.91 32.06 15.35
CA SER A 279 -12.32 33.16 16.23
C SER A 279 -13.38 34.04 15.53
N LYS A 280 -13.71 35.19 16.14
CA LYS A 280 -14.58 36.18 15.50
C LYS A 280 -13.85 36.86 14.33
N GLU A 281 -14.49 37.03 13.18
CA GLU A 281 -13.95 37.80 12.04
C GLU A 281 -13.45 39.17 12.48
N LYS A 282 -12.30 39.57 11.94
CA LYS A 282 -11.77 40.93 12.16
C LYS A 282 -12.66 41.92 11.42
N GLN A 283 -13.01 43.01 12.10
CA GLN A 283 -13.72 44.14 11.52
C GLN A 283 -12.75 45.31 11.34
N LEU A 284 -12.76 45.92 10.15
CA LEU A 284 -11.88 47.02 9.78
C LEU A 284 -12.66 48.29 9.40
N GLY A 285 -12.07 49.45 9.72
CA GLY A 285 -12.60 50.77 9.42
C GLY A 285 -13.89 51.15 10.16
N ASN A 286 -14.33 52.40 9.94
CA ASN A 286 -15.54 52.95 10.58
C ASN A 286 -16.82 52.20 10.18
N ARG A 287 -16.81 51.55 9.01
CA ARG A 287 -17.92 50.74 8.49
C ARG A 287 -17.94 49.29 9.02
N ARG A 288 -16.96 48.90 9.86
CA ARG A 288 -16.85 47.56 10.49
C ARG A 288 -16.94 46.40 9.48
N ILE A 289 -16.27 46.55 8.33
CA ILE A 289 -16.26 45.54 7.27
C ILE A 289 -15.58 44.28 7.79
N ARG A 290 -16.24 43.13 7.64
CA ARG A 290 -15.68 41.83 8.03
C ARG A 290 -14.78 41.32 6.92
N VAL A 291 -13.62 40.79 7.28
CA VAL A 291 -12.65 40.21 6.35
C VAL A 291 -12.51 38.71 6.57
N ASP A 292 -12.24 37.97 5.49
CA ASP A 292 -12.17 36.51 5.52
C ASP A 292 -11.00 36.01 6.39
N GLY A 293 -9.82 36.63 6.22
CA GLY A 293 -8.62 36.34 6.99
C GLY A 293 -7.86 37.60 7.43
N TRP A 294 -7.31 37.58 8.64
CA TRP A 294 -6.50 38.67 9.19
C TRP A 294 -5.22 38.15 9.83
N ASP A 295 -4.07 38.63 9.36
CA ASP A 295 -2.79 38.45 10.03
C ASP A 295 -2.47 39.70 10.87
N ALA A 296 -2.46 39.52 12.19
CA ALA A 296 -2.18 40.59 13.14
C ALA A 296 -0.70 40.99 13.21
N ARG A 297 0.23 40.14 12.77
CA ARG A 297 1.67 40.44 12.80
C ARG A 297 2.02 41.48 11.74
N ASN A 298 1.47 41.28 10.54
CA ASN A 298 1.78 42.09 9.36
C ASN A 298 0.65 43.08 8.98
N ASN A 299 -0.41 43.18 9.80
CA ASN A 299 -1.61 44.00 9.51
C ASN A 299 -2.20 43.73 8.12
N THR A 300 -2.15 42.49 7.66
CA THR A 300 -2.52 42.10 6.29
C THR A 300 -3.89 41.43 6.27
N VAL A 301 -4.70 41.85 5.30
CA VAL A 301 -6.02 41.27 5.02
C VAL A 301 -5.89 40.25 3.90
N TYR A 302 -6.47 39.08 4.11
CA TYR A 302 -6.62 38.04 3.09
C TYR A 302 -8.11 37.92 2.77
N GLN A 303 -8.47 38.12 1.49
CA GLN A 303 -9.85 38.00 1.02
C GLN A 303 -9.93 36.99 -0.11
N PHE A 304 -10.82 36.02 0.07
CA PHE A 304 -11.10 35.03 -0.95
C PHE A 304 -12.06 35.66 -1.98
N HIS A 305 -11.64 35.69 -3.26
CA HIS A 305 -12.34 36.36 -4.37
C HIS A 305 -12.60 37.89 -4.19
N GLY A 306 -11.81 38.61 -3.40
CA GLY A 306 -11.86 40.10 -3.35
C GLY A 306 -13.09 40.70 -2.65
N CYS A 307 -13.65 39.95 -1.70
CA CYS A 307 -14.92 40.14 -1.00
C CYS A 307 -15.38 41.58 -0.63
N PHE A 308 -16.67 41.86 -0.89
CA PHE A 308 -17.51 42.62 0.07
C PHE A 308 -18.52 41.74 0.85
N PHE A 309 -19.04 40.64 0.30
CA PHE A 309 -19.61 39.50 1.06
C PHE A 309 -19.59 38.22 0.18
N HIS A 310 -18.41 37.86 -0.36
CA HIS A 310 -18.05 36.68 -1.20
C HIS A 310 -18.08 36.80 -2.75
N GLY A 311 -18.31 37.97 -3.37
CA GLY A 311 -18.74 38.04 -4.79
C GLY A 311 -17.74 37.59 -5.88
N PRO A 312 -18.15 37.61 -7.17
CA PRO A 312 -19.51 37.62 -7.75
C PRO A 312 -20.20 36.24 -7.83
#